data_AF-A0AAN6WHH5-F1
#
_entry.id   AF-A0AAN6WHH5-F1
#
_cell.length_a   1.000
_cell.length_b   1.000
_cell.length_c   1.000
_cell.angle_alpha   90.00
_cell.angle_beta   90.00
_cell.angle_gamma   90.00
#
_symmetry.space_group_name_H-M   'P 1'
#
loop_
_entity.id
_entity.type
_entity.pdbx_description
1 polymer ?
#
loop_
_entity_poly.entity_id
_entity_poly.type
_entity_poly.pdbx_seq_one_letter_code
_entity_poly.pdbx_strand_id
1 'polypeptide(L)'
;MSPSRASDSSRHTKSTKATSVSSKAKRSSAYDADFEQHLTDHNIYLPLRNRQAPKPDLEDTRLLLSASRPSLSPSRFDDSAFEDFLQKNETKSEGTIMRNVIPIITGNASIPNEGNLPFTNFKSLTGGLTVNTVPDFFDGALPGDVDKSVREDLSHMIVPTKHANVP
;
A
#
# COMPACT_ATOMS: atom_id res chain seq x y z
N MET A 1 68.86 -4.83 -39.50
CA MET A 1 68.00 -5.08 -38.33
C MET A 1 67.33 -3.79 -37.93
N SER A 2 66.01 -3.89 -37.79
CA SER A 2 65.07 -2.98 -37.10
C SER A 2 64.72 -1.60 -37.71
N PRO A 3 63.45 -1.19 -37.59
CA PRO A 3 62.80 -0.32 -38.57
C PRO A 3 62.04 0.90 -37.96
N SER A 4 61.39 1.65 -38.87
CA SER A 4 60.09 2.33 -38.71
C SER A 4 59.95 3.68 -37.99
N ARG A 5 59.59 4.68 -38.82
CA ARG A 5 58.68 5.81 -38.57
C ARG A 5 57.47 5.43 -37.70
N ALA A 6 57.08 6.32 -36.78
CA ALA A 6 55.69 6.74 -36.60
C ALA A 6 55.61 8.06 -35.82
N SER A 7 54.92 9.02 -36.42
CA SER A 7 54.31 10.17 -35.77
C SER A 7 53.14 9.71 -34.90
N ASP A 8 52.95 10.30 -33.71
CA ASP A 8 51.61 10.36 -33.12
C ASP A 8 51.41 11.70 -32.39
N SER A 9 50.51 12.51 -32.97
CA SER A 9 50.14 13.84 -32.50
C SER A 9 49.04 13.67 -31.44
N SER A 10 49.27 14.26 -30.27
CA SER A 10 48.43 14.15 -29.09
C SER A 10 46.95 14.44 -29.38
N ARG A 11 46.13 13.40 -29.38
CA ARG A 11 44.66 13.51 -29.43
C ARG A 11 44.16 13.84 -28.02
N HIS A 12 43.98 15.14 -27.75
CA HIS A 12 43.31 15.60 -26.53
C HIS A 12 41.85 15.14 -26.56
N THR A 13 41.53 14.07 -25.84
CA THR A 13 40.15 13.71 -25.53
C THR A 13 39.66 14.67 -24.46
N LYS A 14 38.58 15.42 -24.77
CA LYS A 14 37.89 16.22 -23.75
C LYS A 14 37.24 15.25 -22.79
N SER A 15 37.65 15.30 -21.52
CA SER A 15 37.03 14.54 -20.43
C SER A 15 35.54 14.87 -20.39
N THR A 16 34.70 13.88 -20.68
CA THR A 16 33.26 13.99 -20.45
C THR A 16 33.03 13.97 -18.96
N LYS A 17 32.50 15.08 -18.43
CA LYS A 17 32.09 15.20 -17.03
C LYS A 17 31.12 14.05 -16.73
N ALA A 18 31.54 13.12 -15.87
CA ALA A 18 30.67 12.05 -15.41
C ALA A 18 29.42 12.68 -14.78
N THR A 19 28.26 12.49 -15.39
CA THR A 19 26.98 12.70 -14.73
C THR A 19 26.97 11.77 -13.53
N SER A 20 27.01 12.34 -12.33
CA SER A 20 26.78 11.59 -11.10
C SER A 20 25.40 10.95 -11.24
N VAL A 21 25.37 9.66 -11.56
CA VAL A 21 24.20 8.83 -11.34
C VAL A 21 23.97 8.90 -9.84
N SER A 22 23.04 9.76 -9.41
CA SER A 22 22.51 9.70 -8.06
C SER A 22 21.89 8.31 -7.95
N SER A 23 22.61 7.39 -7.31
CA SER A 23 22.08 6.10 -6.93
C SER A 23 20.89 6.41 -6.03
N LYS A 24 19.67 6.35 -6.59
CA LYS A 24 18.45 6.45 -5.78
C LYS A 24 18.61 5.44 -4.65
N ALA A 25 18.56 5.94 -3.42
CA ALA A 25 18.61 5.08 -2.24
C ALA A 25 17.53 3.99 -2.38
N LYS A 26 17.85 2.78 -1.91
CA LYS A 26 16.88 1.68 -1.88
C LYS A 26 15.67 2.14 -1.06
N ARG A 27 14.46 1.93 -1.59
CA ARG A 27 13.21 2.24 -0.90
C ARG A 27 12.99 1.26 0.26
N SER A 28 12.49 1.76 1.38
CA SER A 28 12.20 1.00 2.60
C SER A 28 10.84 0.29 2.50
N SER A 29 10.77 -0.96 2.92
CA SER A 29 9.58 -1.80 2.98
C SER A 29 9.16 -2.04 4.42
N ALA A 30 7.95 -2.57 4.63
CA ALA A 30 7.44 -2.88 5.98
C ALA A 30 8.32 -3.86 6.79
N TYR A 31 9.26 -4.55 6.14
CA TYR A 31 10.18 -5.49 6.76
C TYR A 31 11.57 -4.90 7.03
N ASP A 32 11.84 -3.68 6.56
CA ASP A 32 13.11 -3.00 6.77
C ASP A 32 13.11 -2.27 8.13
N ALA A 33 14.26 -2.28 8.82
CA ALA A 33 14.38 -1.72 10.18
C ALA A 33 14.17 -0.20 10.25
N ASP A 34 14.36 0.52 9.14
CA ASP A 34 14.20 1.98 9.05
C ASP A 34 12.77 2.43 8.69
N PHE A 35 11.88 1.49 8.35
CA PHE A 35 10.53 1.79 7.87
C PHE A 35 9.70 2.62 8.84
N GLU A 36 9.72 2.27 10.12
CA GLU A 36 8.95 2.98 11.16
C GLU A 36 9.44 4.41 11.37
N GLN A 37 10.75 4.64 11.23
CA GLN A 37 11.32 5.99 11.29
C GLN A 37 10.85 6.80 10.08
N HIS A 38 10.88 6.23 8.87
CA HIS A 38 10.35 6.89 7.67
C HIS A 38 8.88 7.30 7.83
N LEU A 39 8.05 6.45 8.43
CA LEU A 39 6.65 6.79 8.74
C LEU A 39 6.56 7.96 9.73
N THR A 40 7.33 7.91 10.81
CA THR A 40 7.34 8.95 11.86
C THR A 40 7.79 10.31 11.31
N ASP A 41 8.85 10.33 10.50
CA ASP A 41 9.39 11.54 9.85
C ASP A 41 8.38 12.19 8.88
N HIS A 42 7.39 11.40 8.42
CA HIS A 42 6.29 11.86 7.56
C HIS A 42 4.95 12.00 8.31
N ASN A 43 5.00 12.08 9.65
CA ASN A 43 3.83 12.27 10.53
C ASN A 43 2.79 11.13 10.44
N ILE A 44 3.23 9.91 10.12
CA ILE A 44 2.42 8.69 10.16
C ILE A 44 2.80 7.93 11.43
N TYR A 45 1.97 8.04 12.47
CA TYR A 45 2.28 7.50 13.78
C TYR A 45 1.67 6.11 14.01
N LEU A 46 2.47 5.17 14.51
CA LEU A 46 2.01 3.85 14.95
C LEU A 46 1.66 3.91 16.46
N PRO A 47 0.37 3.82 16.84
CA PRO A 47 -0.10 4.15 18.20
C PRO A 47 0.54 3.32 19.33
N LEU A 48 0.85 2.06 19.05
CA LEU A 48 1.40 1.14 20.06
C LEU A 48 2.88 1.39 20.37
N ARG A 49 3.60 2.13 19.52
CA ARG A 49 5.04 2.34 19.64
C ARG A 49 5.44 3.79 19.89
N ASN A 50 4.61 4.76 19.53
CA ASN A 50 4.90 6.17 19.73
C ASN A 50 4.00 6.79 20.81
N ARG A 51 4.42 6.72 22.08
CA ARG A 51 3.70 7.31 23.23
C ARG A 51 3.62 8.84 23.20
N GLN A 52 4.41 9.49 22.35
CA GLN A 52 4.46 10.94 22.18
C GLN A 52 3.58 11.42 21.01
N ALA A 53 3.01 10.49 20.23
CA ALA A 53 2.10 10.85 19.15
C ALA A 53 0.86 11.58 19.70
N PRO A 54 0.35 12.59 18.97
CA PRO A 54 -0.92 13.23 19.31
C PRO A 54 -2.03 12.17 19.40
N LYS A 55 -2.81 12.21 20.48
CA LYS A 55 -3.98 11.33 20.60
C LYS A 55 -5.05 11.81 19.63
N PRO A 56 -5.54 10.96 18.71
CA PRO A 56 -6.68 11.32 17.88
C PRO A 56 -7.93 11.47 18.77
N ASP A 57 -8.79 12.42 18.43
CA ASP A 57 -10.14 12.48 18.97
C ASP A 57 -10.97 11.36 18.33
N LEU A 58 -11.41 10.42 19.15
CA LEU A 58 -12.08 9.20 18.72
C LEU A 58 -13.42 8.98 19.43
N GLU A 59 -13.91 9.94 20.20
CA GLU A 59 -15.11 9.74 21.01
C GLU A 59 -16.34 9.46 20.13
N ASP A 60 -16.56 10.27 19.10
CA ASP A 60 -17.66 10.08 18.15
C ASP A 60 -17.53 8.75 17.38
N THR A 61 -16.31 8.40 16.98
CA THR A 61 -16.04 7.12 16.29
C THR A 61 -16.37 5.93 17.19
N ARG A 62 -15.99 5.98 18.47
CA ARG A 62 -16.32 4.92 19.44
C ARG A 62 -17.82 4.84 19.68
N LEU A 63 -18.50 5.98 19.78
CA LEU A 63 -19.96 6.02 19.91
C LEU A 63 -20.64 5.36 18.71
N LEU A 64 -20.22 5.70 17.48
CA LEU A 64 -20.72 5.10 16.25
C LEU A 64 -20.46 3.59 16.18
N LEU A 65 -19.25 3.14 16.56
CA LEU A 65 -18.89 1.72 16.58
C LEU A 65 -19.61 0.92 17.67
N SER A 66 -20.09 1.58 18.74
CA SER A 66 -20.88 0.95 19.80
C SER A 66 -22.32 0.66 19.39
N ALA A 67 -22.82 1.32 18.32
CA ALA A 67 -24.16 1.08 17.82
C ALA A 67 -24.27 -0.34 17.23
N SER A 68 -25.38 -1.02 17.55
CA SER A 68 -25.64 -2.36 17.03
C SER A 68 -25.71 -2.35 15.50
N ARG A 69 -24.96 -3.25 14.86
CA ARG A 69 -24.90 -3.36 13.40
C ARG A 69 -25.95 -4.39 12.94
N PRO A 70 -26.88 -4.02 12.03
CA PRO A 70 -27.87 -4.97 11.51
C PRO A 70 -27.25 -6.22 10.86
N SER A 71 -26.04 -6.11 10.30
CA SER A 71 -25.32 -7.25 9.73
C SER A 71 -24.87 -8.29 10.76
N LEU A 72 -24.73 -7.89 12.02
CA LEU A 72 -24.32 -8.73 13.14
C LEU A 72 -25.49 -9.05 14.09
N SER A 73 -26.73 -8.83 13.66
CA SER A 73 -27.89 -9.24 14.44
C SER A 73 -27.94 -10.77 14.52
N PRO A 74 -28.42 -11.37 15.63
CA PRO A 74 -28.49 -12.83 15.79
C PRO A 74 -29.25 -13.58 14.69
N SER A 75 -30.16 -12.91 13.96
CA SER A 75 -30.89 -13.50 12.83
C SER A 75 -30.07 -13.60 11.54
N ARG A 76 -28.94 -12.89 11.45
CA ARG A 76 -28.04 -12.86 10.28
C ARG A 76 -26.67 -13.45 10.59
N PHE A 77 -26.22 -13.31 11.83
CA PHE A 77 -24.95 -13.82 12.32
C PHE A 77 -25.18 -14.29 13.76
N ASP A 78 -25.47 -15.58 13.90
CA ASP A 78 -25.75 -16.19 15.20
C ASP A 78 -24.45 -16.55 15.94
N ASP A 79 -24.58 -17.00 17.19
CA ASP A 79 -23.43 -17.36 18.02
C ASP A 79 -22.61 -18.50 17.39
N SER A 80 -23.27 -19.43 16.70
CA SER A 80 -22.62 -20.52 15.97
C SER A 80 -21.72 -19.99 14.84
N ALA A 81 -22.19 -19.03 14.05
CA ALA A 81 -21.40 -18.38 13.01
C ALA A 81 -20.22 -17.59 13.59
N PHE A 82 -20.39 -17.00 14.78
CA PHE A 82 -19.29 -16.32 15.48
C PHE A 82 -18.21 -17.31 15.94
N GLU A 83 -18.59 -18.43 16.55
CA GLU A 83 -17.64 -19.47 16.96
C GLU A 83 -16.90 -20.09 15.77
N ASP A 84 -17.60 -20.34 14.65
CA ASP A 84 -16.96 -20.79 13.40
C ASP A 84 -15.97 -19.75 12.85
N PHE A 85 -16.30 -18.45 12.92
CA PHE A 85 -15.36 -17.38 12.59
C PHE A 85 -14.11 -17.41 13.47
N LEU A 86 -14.27 -17.56 14.80
CA LEU A 86 -13.15 -17.64 15.73
C LEU A 86 -12.25 -18.84 15.41
N GLN A 87 -12.83 -20.00 15.15
CA GLN A 87 -12.10 -21.21 14.78
C GLN A 87 -11.33 -21.03 13.46
N LYS A 88 -11.94 -20.43 12.43
CA LYS A 88 -11.27 -20.14 11.15
C LYS A 88 -10.15 -19.11 11.30
N ASN A 89 -10.28 -18.19 12.24
CA ASN A 89 -9.29 -17.17 12.56
C ASN A 89 -8.13 -17.72 13.42
N GLU A 90 -8.25 -18.92 13.99
CA GLU A 90 -7.21 -19.59 14.75
C GLU A 90 -6.13 -20.20 13.82
N THR A 91 -5.43 -19.34 13.08
CA THR A 91 -4.33 -19.74 12.20
C THR A 91 -3.25 -18.67 12.11
N LYS A 92 -2.03 -19.09 11.74
CA LYS A 92 -0.92 -18.18 11.42
C LYS A 92 -0.69 -18.04 9.92
N SER A 93 -1.45 -18.78 9.10
CA SER A 93 -1.33 -18.80 7.64
C SER A 93 -2.16 -17.68 7.03
N GLU A 94 -1.49 -16.71 6.41
CA GLU A 94 -2.12 -15.60 5.70
C GLU A 94 -3.09 -16.12 4.61
N GLY A 95 -2.65 -17.03 3.75
CA GLY A 95 -3.52 -17.60 2.71
C GLY A 95 -4.76 -18.30 3.26
N THR A 96 -4.67 -18.89 4.47
CA THR A 96 -5.84 -19.49 5.14
C THR A 96 -6.80 -18.40 5.64
N ILE A 97 -6.28 -17.32 6.20
CA ILE A 97 -7.08 -16.14 6.59
C ILE A 97 -7.79 -15.57 5.35
N MET A 98 -7.06 -15.36 4.25
CA MET A 98 -7.62 -14.83 3.01
C MET A 98 -8.73 -15.71 2.44
N ARG A 99 -8.60 -17.03 2.55
CA ARG A 99 -9.59 -17.99 2.03
C ARG A 99 -10.81 -18.14 2.93
N ASN A 100 -10.64 -18.12 4.25
CA ASN A 100 -11.69 -18.57 5.18
C ASN A 100 -12.27 -17.44 6.04
N VAL A 101 -11.50 -16.38 6.32
CA VAL A 101 -11.89 -15.31 7.24
C VAL A 101 -12.33 -14.07 6.47
N ILE A 102 -11.56 -13.64 5.46
CA ILE A 102 -11.92 -12.46 4.66
C ILE A 102 -13.32 -12.58 4.03
N PRO A 103 -13.75 -13.73 3.45
CA PRO A 103 -15.11 -13.86 2.92
C PRO A 103 -16.21 -13.66 3.97
N ILE A 104 -15.96 -13.99 5.24
CA ILE A 104 -16.92 -13.75 6.34
C ILE A 104 -17.02 -12.24 6.61
N ILE A 105 -15.88 -11.53 6.61
CA ILE A 105 -15.81 -10.09 6.85
C ILE A 105 -16.45 -9.30 5.70
N THR A 106 -16.18 -9.67 4.46
CA THR A 106 -16.75 -9.02 3.26
C THR A 106 -18.23 -9.36 3.09
N GLY A 107 -18.67 -10.48 3.66
CA GLY A 107 -20.04 -10.97 3.55
C GLY A 107 -20.42 -11.25 2.09
N ASN A 108 -21.71 -11.06 1.79
CA ASN A 108 -22.29 -11.38 0.48
C ASN A 108 -22.44 -10.16 -0.43
N ALA A 109 -21.71 -9.08 -0.16
CA ALA A 109 -21.80 -7.87 -0.96
C ALA A 109 -21.14 -8.11 -2.33
N SER A 110 -21.82 -7.73 -3.41
CA SER A 110 -21.26 -7.79 -4.76
C SER A 110 -20.47 -6.51 -5.04
N ILE A 111 -19.36 -6.34 -4.31
CA ILE A 111 -18.43 -5.22 -4.48
C ILE A 111 -17.27 -5.71 -5.34
N PRO A 112 -16.94 -5.01 -6.44
CA PRO A 112 -15.72 -5.28 -7.20
C PRO A 112 -14.51 -5.30 -6.27
N ASN A 113 -13.67 -6.34 -6.40
CA ASN A 113 -12.48 -6.52 -5.57
C ASN A 113 -11.36 -7.18 -6.36
N GLU A 114 -10.13 -6.94 -5.92
CA GLU A 114 -8.91 -7.54 -6.45
C GLU A 114 -7.88 -7.73 -5.33
N GLY A 115 -6.74 -8.35 -5.65
CA GLY A 115 -5.67 -8.53 -4.69
C GLY A 115 -4.31 -8.68 -5.35
N ASN A 116 -3.24 -8.60 -4.56
CA ASN A 116 -1.86 -8.81 -5.00
C ASN A 116 -1.39 -7.87 -6.11
N LEU A 117 -1.98 -6.67 -6.19
CA LEU A 117 -1.64 -5.64 -7.18
C LEU A 117 -0.95 -4.44 -6.51
N PRO A 118 0.21 -3.99 -7.02
CA PRO A 118 0.86 -2.81 -6.48
C PRO A 118 0.07 -1.53 -6.73
N PHE A 119 -0.10 -0.74 -5.69
CA PHE A 119 -0.72 0.58 -5.76
C PHE A 119 0.28 1.60 -6.33
N THR A 120 0.33 1.68 -7.65
CA THR A 120 1.34 2.45 -8.40
C THR A 120 0.94 3.88 -8.72
N ASN A 121 -0.33 4.24 -8.56
CA ASN A 121 -0.83 5.55 -8.96
C ASN A 121 -0.91 6.57 -7.81
N PHE A 122 -0.95 6.10 -6.56
CA PHE A 122 -1.03 7.00 -5.41
C PHE A 122 0.19 7.91 -5.25
N LYS A 123 -0.07 9.15 -4.85
CA LYS A 123 0.97 10.06 -4.38
C LYS A 123 1.60 9.45 -3.12
N SER A 124 2.93 9.34 -3.11
CA SER A 124 3.63 8.78 -1.96
C SER A 124 3.44 9.65 -0.72
N LEU A 125 3.03 9.02 0.39
CA LEU A 125 2.92 9.66 1.69
C LEU A 125 4.29 9.93 2.33
N THR A 126 5.33 9.22 1.88
CA THR A 126 6.70 9.27 2.43
C THR A 126 7.72 9.88 1.46
N GLY A 127 7.26 10.73 0.53
CA GLY A 127 8.14 11.37 -0.46
C GLY A 127 8.87 10.39 -1.40
N GLY A 128 8.35 9.16 -1.54
CA GLY A 128 8.94 8.09 -2.34
C GLY A 128 9.98 7.24 -1.62
N LEU A 129 10.18 7.43 -0.31
CA LEU A 129 11.15 6.69 0.50
C LEU A 129 10.68 5.27 0.81
N THR A 130 9.38 5.04 0.96
CA THR A 130 8.83 3.69 1.15
C THR A 130 8.38 3.06 -0.15
N VAL A 131 8.34 1.73 -0.23
CA VAL A 131 7.79 0.97 -1.37
C VAL A 131 6.28 1.20 -1.53
N ASN A 132 5.75 0.91 -2.73
CA ASN A 132 4.31 0.92 -2.96
C ASN A 132 3.69 -0.27 -2.22
N THR A 133 2.49 -0.08 -1.66
CA THR A 133 1.75 -1.16 -1.01
C THR A 133 1.26 -2.15 -2.05
N VAL A 134 1.23 -3.43 -1.66
CA VAL A 134 0.67 -4.53 -2.44
C VAL A 134 -0.31 -5.26 -1.52
N PRO A 135 -1.58 -4.82 -1.44
CA PRO A 135 -2.55 -5.46 -0.55
C PRO A 135 -2.98 -6.82 -1.08
N ASP A 136 -3.18 -7.78 -0.18
CA ASP A 136 -3.65 -9.13 -0.53
C ASP A 136 -5.12 -9.14 -0.97
N PHE A 137 -5.88 -8.14 -0.53
CA PHE A 137 -7.26 -7.87 -0.92
C PHE A 137 -7.58 -6.38 -0.80
N PHE A 138 -8.36 -5.86 -1.75
CA PHE A 138 -8.99 -4.55 -1.68
C PHE A 138 -10.27 -4.56 -2.50
N ASP A 139 -11.28 -3.84 -2.01
CA ASP A 139 -12.56 -3.63 -2.68
C ASP A 139 -12.72 -2.17 -3.11
N GLY A 140 -13.64 -1.90 -4.03
CA GLY A 140 -13.83 -0.56 -4.57
C GLY A 140 -14.94 -0.45 -5.60
N ALA A 141 -14.93 0.67 -6.32
CA ALA A 141 -15.83 0.95 -7.43
C ALA A 141 -15.06 0.79 -8.74
N LEU A 142 -15.70 0.30 -9.80
CA LEU A 142 -15.02 0.30 -11.10
C LEU A 142 -14.74 1.74 -11.53
N PRO A 143 -13.67 2.01 -12.30
CA PRO A 143 -13.35 3.35 -12.72
C PRO A 143 -14.49 4.06 -13.47
N GLY A 144 -15.41 3.32 -14.09
CA GLY A 144 -16.59 3.86 -14.78
C GLY A 144 -17.73 4.28 -13.86
N ASP A 145 -17.75 3.82 -12.62
CA ASP A 145 -18.79 4.13 -11.62
C ASP A 145 -18.47 5.40 -10.82
N VAL A 146 -17.22 5.88 -10.89
CA VAL A 146 -16.78 7.12 -10.28
C VAL A 146 -16.97 8.27 -11.26
N ASP A 147 -17.56 9.38 -10.81
CA ASP A 147 -17.70 10.58 -11.63
C ASP A 147 -16.35 10.97 -12.25
N LYS A 148 -16.38 11.30 -13.55
CA LYS A 148 -15.17 11.54 -14.33
C LYS A 148 -14.32 12.66 -13.74
N SER A 149 -14.94 13.77 -13.31
CA SER A 149 -14.21 14.91 -12.76
C SER A 149 -13.57 14.55 -11.42
N VAL A 150 -14.30 13.86 -10.55
CA VAL A 150 -13.79 13.38 -9.25
C VAL A 150 -12.61 12.43 -9.46
N ARG A 151 -12.73 11.49 -10.40
CA ARG A 151 -11.68 10.51 -10.72
C ARG A 151 -10.42 11.18 -11.27
N GLU A 152 -10.57 12.21 -12.10
CA GLU A 152 -9.45 12.94 -12.69
C GLU A 152 -8.77 13.85 -11.64
N ASP A 153 -9.55 14.62 -10.89
CA ASP A 153 -9.06 15.58 -9.89
C ASP A 153 -8.39 14.89 -8.69
N LEU A 154 -8.97 13.78 -8.23
CA LEU A 154 -8.47 13.00 -7.08
C LEU A 154 -7.65 11.78 -7.50
N SER A 155 -7.29 11.63 -8.78
CA SER A 155 -6.64 10.43 -9.34
C SER A 155 -5.55 9.85 -8.45
N HIS A 156 -4.57 10.66 -8.03
CA HIS A 156 -3.44 10.24 -7.21
C HIS A 156 -3.77 10.00 -5.72
N MET A 157 -5.04 10.08 -5.33
CA MET A 157 -5.54 9.86 -3.98
C MET A 157 -6.54 8.70 -3.90
N ILE A 158 -7.37 8.51 -4.94
CA ILE A 158 -8.46 7.51 -4.91
C ILE A 158 -8.32 6.40 -5.95
N VAL A 159 -7.48 6.55 -6.98
CA VAL A 159 -7.25 5.51 -7.98
C VAL A 159 -5.96 4.76 -7.63
N PRO A 160 -6.04 3.48 -7.23
CA PRO A 160 -4.87 2.73 -6.72
C PRO A 160 -3.86 2.39 -7.81
N THR A 161 -4.33 2.04 -9.01
CA THR A 161 -3.50 1.57 -10.12
C THR A 161 -4.02 2.06 -11.47
N LYS A 162 -3.20 1.93 -12.52
CA LYS A 162 -3.56 2.32 -13.89
C LYS A 162 -4.22 1.19 -14.70
N HIS A 163 -4.52 0.05 -14.06
CA HIS A 163 -5.25 -1.03 -14.70
C HIS A 163 -6.71 -0.63 -14.90
N ALA A 164 -7.22 -0.73 -16.13
CA ALA A 164 -8.50 -0.16 -16.52
C ALA A 164 -9.74 -0.83 -15.86
N ASN A 165 -9.60 -2.09 -15.42
CA ASN A 165 -10.70 -2.90 -14.88
C ASN A 165 -10.51 -3.26 -13.41
N VAL A 166 -9.55 -2.62 -12.73
CA VAL A 166 -9.29 -2.86 -11.30
C VAL A 166 -10.05 -1.80 -10.51
N PRO A 167 -10.76 -2.19 -9.43
CA PRO A 167 -11.41 -1.26 -8.52
C PRO A 167 -10.46 -0.22 -7.91
#